data_AF-A0A444LEV0-F1
#
_entry.id   AF-A0A444LEV0-F1
#
_cell.length_a   1.000
_cell.length_b   1.000
_cell.length_c   1.000
_cell.angle_alpha   90.00
_cell.angle_beta   90.00
_cell.angle_gamma   90.00
#
_symmetry.space_group_name_H-M   'P 1'
#
loop_
_entity.id
_entity.type
_entity.pdbx_description
1 polymer ?
#
loop_
_entity_poly.entity_id
_entity_poly.type
_entity_poly.pdbx_seq_one_letter_code
_entity_poly.pdbx_strand_id
1 'polypeptide(L)' 'MSKDDKITDGLNDRPRNETIGQSGPGIPDDSSEPIVVDDEAVERARQSLMKLDQRKAKQPKID' A
#
# COMPACT_ATOMS: atom_id res chain seq x y z
N MET A 1 9.65 17.88 -29.88
CA MET A 1 9.43 16.75 -28.97
C MET A 1 8.35 17.16 -28.00
N SER A 2 7.16 16.58 -28.17
CA SER A 2 6.01 16.76 -27.29
C SER A 2 6.24 16.00 -25.97
N LYS A 3 5.46 16.33 -24.93
CA LYS A 3 5.58 15.73 -23.60
C LYS A 3 5.17 14.26 -23.56
N ASP A 4 4.42 13.82 -24.57
CA ASP A 4 3.84 12.48 -24.68
C ASP A 4 4.64 11.58 -25.63
N ASP A 5 5.70 12.14 -26.24
CA ASP A 5 6.55 11.40 -27.16
C ASP A 5 7.37 10.35 -26.38
N LYS A 6 7.38 9.13 -26.92
CA LYS A 6 8.32 8.09 -26.52
C LYS A 6 9.74 8.50 -26.89
N ILE A 7 10.73 8.06 -26.11
CA ILE A 7 12.14 8.38 -26.37
C ILE A 7 12.71 7.42 -27.43
N THR A 8 12.16 6.21 -27.47
CA THR A 8 12.59 5.07 -28.29
C THR A 8 11.37 4.21 -28.68
N ASP A 9 11.57 3.33 -29.66
CA ASP A 9 10.54 2.37 -30.09
C ASP A 9 10.66 1.00 -29.39
N GLY A 10 11.41 0.94 -28.28
CA GLY A 10 11.60 -0.28 -27.50
C GLY A 10 10.28 -0.78 -26.89
N LEU A 11 10.10 -2.10 -26.81
CA LEU A 11 8.87 -2.72 -26.31
C LEU A 11 8.51 -2.31 -24.86
N ASN A 12 9.52 -1.90 -24.08
CA ASN A 12 9.38 -1.46 -22.69
C ASN A 12 9.39 0.08 -22.54
N ASP A 13 9.37 0.85 -23.64
CA ASP A 13 9.46 2.30 -23.56
C ASP A 13 8.11 2.96 -23.27
N ARG A 14 8.15 3.95 -22.37
CA ARG A 14 6.99 4.62 -21.79
C ARG A 14 7.11 6.14 -21.99
N PRO A 15 6.02 6.87 -22.25
CA PRO A 15 6.06 8.32 -22.40
C PRO A 15 6.70 9.02 -21.19
N ARG A 16 7.49 10.08 -21.44
CA ARG A 16 8.29 10.75 -20.40
C ARG A 16 7.49 11.25 -19.21
N ASN A 17 6.30 11.80 -19.47
CA ASN A 17 5.49 12.48 -18.45
C ASN A 17 4.25 11.68 -18.04
N GLU A 18 4.15 10.42 -18.46
CA GLU A 18 3.07 9.57 -17.97
C GLU A 18 3.34 9.22 -16.50
N THR A 19 2.29 9.17 -15.68
CA THR A 19 2.38 8.91 -14.24
C THR A 19 2.53 7.41 -13.96
N ILE A 20 3.35 7.03 -12.99
CA ILE A 20 3.50 5.63 -12.59
C ILE A 20 2.44 5.35 -11.52
N GLY A 21 1.29 4.78 -11.91
CA GLY A 21 0.22 4.41 -10.98
C GLY A 21 -0.28 5.57 -10.10
N GLN A 22 -0.42 5.34 -8.79
CA GLN A 22 -0.97 6.27 -7.78
C GLN A 22 -0.16 7.58 -7.57
N SER A 23 0.91 7.81 -8.33
CA SER A 23 1.76 9.02 -8.23
C SER A 23 1.31 10.18 -9.14
N GLY A 24 0.12 10.08 -9.73
CA GLY A 24 -0.44 11.16 -10.55
C GLY A 24 -0.85 12.38 -9.72
N PRO A 25 -0.96 13.56 -10.35
CA PRO A 25 -1.46 14.76 -9.68
C PRO A 25 -2.93 14.56 -9.24
N GLY A 26 -3.23 14.88 -7.99
CA GLY A 26 -4.54 14.70 -7.38
C GLY A 26 -4.42 14.29 -5.90
N ILE A 27 -5.47 14.49 -5.11
CA ILE A 27 -5.55 13.86 -3.78
C ILE A 27 -5.94 12.39 -4.02
N PRO A 28 -5.36 11.43 -3.28
CA PRO A 28 -5.84 10.05 -3.30
C PRO A 28 -7.36 10.00 -3.14
N ASP A 29 -8.01 9.18 -3.94
CA ASP A 29 -9.45 8.96 -3.82
C ASP A 29 -9.73 8.07 -2.61
N ASP A 30 -9.90 8.72 -1.46
CA ASP A 30 -10.23 8.07 -0.18
C ASP A 30 -11.75 7.96 0.04
N SER A 31 -12.57 8.07 -1.02
CA SER A 31 -14.04 8.00 -0.94
C SER A 31 -14.61 6.60 -0.68
N SER A 32 -13.74 5.61 -0.43
CA SER A 32 -14.13 4.23 -0.14
C SER A 32 -15.12 4.13 1.03
N GLU A 33 -15.98 3.10 0.97
CA GLU A 33 -16.94 2.83 2.05
C GLU A 33 -16.22 2.50 3.37
N PRO A 34 -16.71 3.00 4.52
CA PRO A 34 -16.19 2.61 5.81
C PRO A 34 -16.30 1.09 6.01
N ILE A 35 -15.25 0.49 6.57
CA ILE A 35 -15.25 -0.93 6.89
C ILE A 35 -16.25 -1.16 8.03
N VAL A 36 -17.30 -1.95 7.77
CA VAL A 36 -18.21 -2.45 8.80
C VAL A 36 -17.64 -3.76 9.35
N VAL A 37 -17.39 -3.80 10.65
CA VAL A 37 -16.88 -4.98 11.36
C VAL A 37 -17.89 -5.47 12.39
N ASP A 38 -18.09 -6.78 12.44
CA ASP A 38 -18.83 -7.44 13.51
C ASP A 38 -17.96 -7.61 14.77
N ASP A 39 -18.62 -7.86 15.91
CA ASP A 39 -17.94 -8.01 17.20
C ASP A 39 -16.97 -9.20 17.22
N GLU A 40 -17.24 -10.24 16.43
CA GLU A 40 -16.39 -11.43 16.34
C GLU A 40 -15.04 -11.11 15.66
N ALA A 41 -15.07 -10.34 14.57
CA ALA A 41 -13.89 -9.87 13.87
C ALA A 41 -13.04 -8.97 14.76
N VAL A 42 -13.67 -8.11 15.56
CA VAL A 42 -12.98 -7.27 16.54
C VAL A 42 -12.28 -8.13 17.59
N GLU A 43 -12.95 -9.16 18.12
CA GLU A 43 -12.35 -10.03 19.14
C GLU A 43 -11.19 -10.86 18.58
N ARG A 44 -11.33 -11.36 17.34
CA ARG A 44 -10.24 -12.05 16.63
C ARG A 44 -9.02 -11.14 16.44
N ALA A 45 -9.24 -9.87 16.12
CA ALA A 45 -8.16 -8.89 15.99
C ALA A 45 -7.46 -8.65 17.32
N ARG A 46 -8.21 -8.46 18.42
CA ARG A 46 -7.63 -8.28 19.77
C ARG A 46 -6.72 -9.44 20.16
N GLN A 47 -7.20 -10.68 20.01
CA GLN A 47 -6.40 -11.86 20.33
C GLN A 47 -5.12 -11.97 19.48
N SER A 48 -5.20 -11.61 18.21
CA SER A 48 -4.05 -11.63 17.30
C SER A 48 -3.00 -10.60 17.68
N LEU A 49 -3.42 -9.41 18.12
CA LEU A 49 -2.52 -8.36 18.61
C LEU A 49 -1.83 -8.78 19.91
N MET A 50 -2.57 -9.33 20.88
CA MET A 50 -1.99 -9.83 22.12
C MET A 50 -0.96 -10.93 21.88
N LYS A 51 -1.24 -11.86 20.95
CA LYS A 51 -0.28 -12.90 20.54
C LYS A 51 0.94 -12.32 19.83
N LEU A 52 0.80 -11.23 19.07
CA LEU A 52 1.92 -10.56 18.42
C LEU A 52 2.86 -9.91 19.44
N ASP A 53 2.32 -9.23 20.46
CA ASP A 53 3.11 -8.61 21.52
C ASP A 53 3.89 -9.64 22.33
N GLN A 54 3.25 -10.78 22.64
CA GLN A 54 3.93 -11.90 23.30
C GLN A 54 5.05 -12.50 22.43
N ARG A 55 4.90 -12.51 21.11
CA ARG A 55 5.96 -12.96 20.19
C ARG A 55 7.12 -11.98 20.15
N LYS A 56 6.87 -10.67 20.13
CA LYS A 56 7.92 -9.64 20.21
C LYS A 56 8.72 -9.74 21.51
N ALA A 57 8.05 -9.95 22.64
CA ALA A 57 8.70 -10.11 23.95
C ALA A 57 9.61 -11.36 24.04
N LYS A 58 9.35 -12.38 23.21
CA LYS A 58 10.12 -13.63 23.17
C LYS A 58 11.25 -13.65 22.13
N GLN A 59 11.38 -12.62 21.31
CA GLN A 59 12.52 -12.54 20.40
C GLN A 59 13.78 -12.15 21.19
N PRO A 60 14.90 -12.89 21.06
CA PRO A 60 16.13 -12.52 21.71
C PRO A 60 16.58 -11.16 21.17
N LYS A 61 16.91 -10.23 22.07
CA LYS A 61 17.61 -9.01 21.69
C LYS A 61 18.99 -9.43 21.21
N ILE A 62 19.26 -9.20 19.93
CA ILE A 62 20.59 -9.39 19.36
C ILE A 62 21.32 -8.08 19.69
N ASP A 63 22.28 -8.14 20.59
CA ASP A 63 23.21 -7.05 20.91
C ASP A 63 24.33 -6.96 19.85
#